data_AF-A0A381WXD1-F1
#
_entry.id   AF-A0A381WXD1-F1
#
_cell.length_a   1.000
_cell.length_b   1.000
_cell.length_c   1.000
_cell.angle_alpha   90.00
_cell.angle_beta   90.00
_cell.angle_gamma   90.00
#
_symmetry.space_group_name_H-M   'P 1'
#
loop_
_entity.id
_entity.type
_entity.pdbx_description
1 polymer ?
#
loop_
_entity_poly.entity_id
_entity_poly.type
_entity_poly.pdbx_seq_one_letter_code
_entity_poly.pdbx_strand_id
1 'polypeptide(L)' 'MNKIKTLMLGHPFISTVMILPFSLVFVFAVLDLIINVIIPLLFALWLTGWIYGALVGASMSRSVYEPFWFVRSQRL' A
#
# COMPACT_ATOMS: atom_id res chain seq x y z
N MET A 1 -22.69 -24.93 15.08
CA MET A 1 -21.90 -24.52 13.89
C MET A 1 -22.24 -25.30 12.61
N ASN A 2 -22.84 -26.50 12.69
CA ASN A 2 -23.13 -27.30 11.48
C ASN A 2 -24.31 -26.81 10.64
N LYS A 3 -25.34 -26.18 11.23
CA LYS A 3 -26.53 -25.72 10.47
C LYS A 3 -26.22 -24.62 9.45
N ILE A 4 -25.36 -23.66 9.81
CA ILE A 4 -24.92 -22.58 8.90
C ILE A 4 -24.09 -23.19 7.76
N LYS A 5 -23.17 -24.10 8.10
CA LYS A 5 -22.36 -24.82 7.11
C LYS A 5 -23.22 -25.68 6.17
N THR A 6 -24.23 -26.38 6.69
CA THR A 6 -25.18 -27.16 5.89
C THR A 6 -26.04 -26.28 4.99
N LEU A 7 -26.47 -25.10 5.45
CA LEU A 7 -27.17 -24.12 4.60
C LEU A 7 -26.26 -23.57 3.48
N MET A 8 -25.00 -23.27 3.80
CA MET A 8 -24.02 -22.79 2.83
C MET A 8 -23.68 -23.82 1.76
N LEU A 9 -23.61 -25.09 2.14
CA LEU A 9 -23.39 -26.19 1.20
C LEU A 9 -24.66 -26.56 0.42
N GLY A 10 -25.85 -26.40 1.01
CA GLY A 10 -27.13 -26.65 0.34
C GLY A 10 -27.49 -25.59 -0.70
N HIS A 11 -27.12 -24.33 -0.44
CA HIS A 11 -27.39 -23.21 -1.33
C HIS A 11 -26.16 -22.28 -1.46
N PRO A 12 -25.14 -22.71 -2.22
CA PRO A 12 -23.88 -21.97 -2.34
C PRO A 12 -24.05 -20.59 -2.97
N PHE A 13 -24.93 -20.45 -3.97
CA PHE A 13 -25.12 -19.18 -4.67
C PHE A 13 -25.72 -18.09 -3.76
N ILE A 14 -26.77 -18.45 -3.00
CA ILE A 14 -27.45 -17.54 -2.06
C ILE A 14 -26.48 -17.11 -0.95
N SER A 15 -25.68 -18.06 -0.46
CA SER A 15 -24.69 -17.80 0.59
C SER A 15 -23.57 -16.87 0.11
N THR A 16 -23.09 -17.05 -1.12
CA THR A 16 -22.12 -16.15 -1.74
C THR A 16 -22.68 -14.75 -1.87
N VAL A 17 -23.90 -14.60 -2.41
CA VAL A 17 -24.56 -13.29 -2.55
C VAL A 17 -24.74 -12.60 -1.20
N MET A 18 -25.03 -13.36 -0.14
CA MET A 18 -25.20 -12.83 1.21
C MET A 18 -23.89 -12.32 1.83
N ILE A 19 -22.75 -12.97 1.55
CA ILE A 19 -21.43 -12.59 2.07
C ILE A 19 -20.76 -11.50 1.22
N LEU A 20 -21.07 -11.47 -0.08
CA LEU A 20 -20.51 -10.54 -1.06
C LEU A 20 -20.47 -9.06 -0.62
N PRO A 21 -21.52 -8.44 -0.05
CA PRO A 21 -21.44 -7.04 0.38
C PRO A 21 -20.37 -6.80 1.45
N PHE A 22 -20.18 -7.74 2.39
CA PHE A 22 -19.14 -7.64 3.42
C PHE A 22 -17.74 -7.78 2.82
N SER A 23 -17.57 -8.73 1.90
CA SER A 23 -16.30 -8.89 1.17
C SER A 23 -15.97 -7.66 0.32
N LEU A 24 -16.98 -7.04 -0.32
CA LEU A 24 -16.78 -5.81 -1.08
C LEU A 24 -16.33 -4.65 -0.19
N VAL A 25 -17.00 -4.41 0.93
CA VAL A 25 -16.60 -3.36 1.89
C VAL A 25 -15.16 -3.57 2.35
N PHE A 26 -14.78 -4.82 2.64
CA PHE A 26 -13.43 -5.15 3.05
C PHE A 26 -12.39 -4.83 1.95
N VAL A 27 -12.66 -5.23 0.71
CA VAL A 27 -11.77 -4.94 -0.42
C VAL A 27 -11.63 -3.43 -0.63
N PHE A 28 -12.73 -2.69 -0.60
CA PHE A 28 -12.68 -1.23 -0.72
C PHE A 28 -11.89 -0.58 0.42
N ALA A 29 -12.05 -1.02 1.66
CA ALA A 29 -11.30 -0.49 2.78
C ALA A 29 -9.79 -0.73 2.64
N VAL A 30 -9.39 -1.92 2.18
CA VAL A 30 -7.97 -2.23 1.92
C VAL A 30 -7.41 -1.38 0.77
N LEU A 31 -8.16 -1.24 -0.33
CA LEU A 31 -7.74 -0.41 -1.45
C LEU A 31 -7.65 1.07 -1.05
N ASP A 32 -8.60 1.57 -0.27
CA ASP A 32 -8.61 2.94 0.23
C ASP A 32 -7.37 3.21 1.09
N LEU A 33 -7.01 2.30 1.99
CA LEU A 33 -5.77 2.39 2.78
C LEU A 33 -4.53 2.44 1.88
N ILE A 34 -4.46 1.60 0.86
CA ILE A 34 -3.30 1.58 -0.05
C ILE A 34 -3.22 2.90 -0.83
N ILE A 35 -4.33 3.35 -1.41
CA ILE A 35 -4.34 4.50 -2.30
C ILE A 35 -4.18 5.81 -1.53
N ASN A 36 -4.82 5.96 -0.37
CA ASN A 36 -4.83 7.21 0.38
C ASN A 36 -3.73 7.30 1.44
N VAL A 37 -3.09 6.18 1.81
CA VAL A 37 -2.01 6.19 2.82
C VAL A 37 -0.69 5.71 2.22
N ILE A 38 -0.65 4.49 1.69
CA ILE A 38 0.62 3.88 1.25
C ILE A 38 1.21 4.63 0.05
N ILE A 39 0.40 4.91 -0.98
CA ILE A 39 0.89 5.61 -2.18
C ILE A 39 1.41 7.03 -1.83
N PRO A 40 0.66 7.89 -1.11
CA PRO A 40 1.16 9.20 -0.70
C PRO A 40 2.41 9.14 0.15
N LEU A 41 2.52 8.16 1.05
CA LEU A 41 3.71 7.98 1.88
C LEU A 41 4.94 7.66 1.03
N LEU A 42 4.81 6.71 0.08
CA LEU A 42 5.88 6.38 -0.85
C LEU A 42 6.29 7.58 -1.71
N PHE A 43 5.30 8.34 -2.19
CA PHE A 43 5.57 9.55 -2.97
C PHE A 43 6.28 10.62 -2.16
N ALA A 44 5.88 10.82 -0.89
CA ALA A 44 6.55 11.74 0.02
C ALA A 44 8.01 11.35 0.29
N LEU A 45 8.29 10.05 0.50
CA LEU A 45 9.65 9.55 0.68
C LEU A 45 10.51 9.77 -0.56
N TRP A 46 9.97 9.47 -1.73
CA TRP A 46 10.66 9.74 -2.99
C TRP A 46 10.94 11.23 -3.16
N LEU A 47 9.94 12.10 -3.00
CA LEU A 47 10.08 13.55 -3.12
C LEU A 47 11.08 14.12 -2.11
N THR A 48 11.15 13.56 -0.90
CA THR A 48 12.13 13.95 0.12
C THR A 48 13.56 13.72 -0.38
N GLY A 49 13.83 12.62 -1.09
CA GLY A 49 15.14 12.38 -1.71
C GLY A 49 15.53 13.46 -2.72
N TRP A 50 14.55 13.94 -3.52
CA TRP A 50 14.75 15.02 -4.49
C TRP A 50 15.03 16.36 -3.81
N ILE A 51 14.25 16.71 -2.79
CA ILE A 51 14.41 17.95 -2.02
C ILE A 51 15.77 17.95 -1.30
N TYR A 52 16.13 16.85 -0.64
CA TYR A 52 17.41 16.71 0.05
C TYR A 52 18.59 16.79 -0.93
N GLY A 53 18.51 16.12 -2.08
CA GLY A 53 19.53 16.20 -3.13
C GLY A 53 19.73 17.62 -3.66
N ALA A 54 18.63 18.35 -3.89
CA ALA A 54 18.67 19.75 -4.31
C ALA A 54 19.32 20.68 -3.26
N LEU A 55 19.00 20.47 -1.97
CA LEU A 55 19.56 21.28 -0.87
C LEU A 55 21.07 21.04 -0.65
N VAL A 56 21.54 19.80 -0.79
CA VAL A 56 22.95 19.43 -0.58
C VAL A 56 23.81 19.71 -1.82
N GLY A 57 23.22 20.17 -2.93
CA GLY A 57 23.94 20.44 -4.18
C GLY A 57 24.46 19.17 -4.86
N ALA A 58 23.94 18.00 -4.49
CA ALA A 58 24.26 16.74 -5.15
C ALA A 58 23.55 16.68 -6.50
N SER A 59 24.29 16.37 -7.57
CA SER A 59 23.72 16.22 -8.92
C SER A 59 22.49 15.31 -8.90
N MET A 60 21.37 15.80 -9.43
CA MET A 60 20.07 15.10 -9.53
C MET A 60 20.20 13.66 -10.08
N SER A 61 21.23 13.45 -10.91
CA SER A 61 21.60 12.14 -11.49
C SER A 61 21.86 11.06 -10.44
N ARG A 62 22.47 11.39 -9.29
CA ARG A 62 22.75 10.40 -8.23
C ARG A 62 21.49 9.92 -7.51
N SER A 63 20.47 10.78 -7.37
CA SER A 63 19.20 10.41 -6.70
C SER A 63 18.35 9.44 -7.52
N VAL A 64 18.52 9.39 -8.84
CA VAL A 64 17.79 8.48 -9.73
C VAL A 64 18.42 7.08 -9.72
N TYR A 65 19.76 7.00 -9.66
CA TYR A 65 20.48 5.72 -9.63
C TYR A 65 20.67 5.15 -8.21
N GLU A 66 20.65 5.99 -7.16
CA GLU A 66 20.76 5.57 -5.75
C GLU A 66 19.73 6.30 -4.85
N PRO A 67 18.45 5.89 -4.85
CA PRO A 67 17.35 6.60 -4.17
C PRO A 67 17.44 6.66 -2.63
N PHE A 68 18.38 5.96 -2.00
CA PHE A 68 18.63 5.97 -0.55
C PHE A 68 20.07 6.36 -0.19
N TRP A 69 20.77 7.08 -1.06
CA TRP A 69 22.17 7.46 -0.85
C TRP A 69 22.41 8.21 0.48
N PHE A 70 21.41 8.95 0.97
CA PHE A 70 21.42 9.70 2.24
C PHE A 70 21.43 8.82 3.50
N VAL A 71 21.09 7.53 3.41
CA VAL A 71 21.23 6.59 4.54
C VAL A 71 22.71 6.21 4.76
N ARG A 72 23.54 6.35 3.72
CA ARG A 72 24.97 6.09 3.78
C ARG A 72 25.69 7.33 4.33
N SER A 73 25.55 7.55 5.63
CA SER A 73 26.39 8.51 6.37
C SER A 73 27.85 8.10 6.20
N GLN A 74 28.66 8.96 5.59
CA GLN A 74 30.12 8.84 5.71
C GLN A 74 30.44 8.93 7.20
N ARG A 75 30.89 7.81 7.80
CA ARG A 75 31.67 7.87 9.03
C ARG A 75 32.91 8.70 8.69
N LEU A 76 33.01 9.87 9.34
CA LEU A 76 34.25 10.62 9.49
C LEU A 76 35.38 9.70 9.98
#